data_AF-A0A350C5L1-F1
#
_entry.id   AF-A0A350C5L1-F1
#
_cell.length_a   1.000
_cell.length_b   1.000
_cell.length_c   1.000
_cell.angle_alpha   90.00
_cell.angle_beta   90.00
_cell.angle_gamma   90.00
#
_symmetry.space_group_name_H-M   'P 1'
#
loop_
_entity.id
_entity.type
_entity.pdbx_description
1 polymer ?
#
loop_
_entity_poly.entity_id
_entity_poly.type
_entity_poly.pdbx_seq_one_letter_code
_entity_poly.pdbx_strand_id
1 'polypeptide(L)'
;MDKLDKMRSNLEKNLPVKKAEPPINKDKKDIKDDYEFSRETYRDLIKTGTHSLESLAELARESEHPRAFEVLSKSIKDIADTTEKLMALQKSKQDLAKEHEEKDEAKRQITNNNVFVGSTSELQRLLKQDRDRIIDAEDQE
;
A
#
# COMPACT_ATOMS: atom_id res chain seq x y z
N MET A 1 -2.84 35.85 41.97
CA MET A 1 -3.04 35.49 40.55
C MET A 1 -3.35 36.76 39.79
N ASP A 2 -2.34 37.31 39.14
CA ASP A 2 -2.44 38.59 38.47
C ASP A 2 -3.44 38.51 37.31
N LYS A 3 -4.16 39.62 37.07
CA LYS A 3 -5.17 39.70 35.99
C LYS A 3 -4.57 39.34 34.63
N LEU A 4 -3.28 39.57 34.46
CA LEU A 4 -2.51 39.24 33.27
C LEU A 4 -2.39 37.73 33.06
N ASP A 5 -2.22 36.95 34.14
CA ASP A 5 -2.18 35.48 34.07
C ASP A 5 -3.55 34.89 33.74
N LYS A 6 -4.62 35.49 34.28
CA LYS A 6 -5.99 35.11 33.92
C LYS A 6 -6.31 35.39 32.45
N MET A 7 -5.86 36.53 31.92
CA MET A 7 -6.06 36.82 30.49
C MET A 7 -5.30 35.84 29.61
N ARG A 8 -4.05 35.51 29.94
CA ARG A 8 -3.24 34.52 29.21
C ARG A 8 -3.92 33.14 29.19
N SER A 9 -4.39 32.66 30.33
CA SER A 9 -5.09 31.37 30.41
C SER A 9 -6.38 31.35 29.59
N ASN A 10 -7.12 32.45 29.53
CA ASN A 10 -8.36 32.53 28.74
C ASN A 10 -8.08 32.64 27.24
N LEU A 11 -7.00 33.30 26.84
CA LEU A 11 -6.55 33.40 25.45
C LEU A 11 -6.07 32.04 24.93
N GLU A 12 -5.31 31.29 25.73
CA GLU A 12 -4.85 29.95 25.40
C GLU A 12 -6.01 28.95 25.24
N LYS A 13 -7.05 29.08 26.07
CA LYS A 13 -8.26 28.25 25.97
C LYS A 13 -9.10 28.51 24.71
N ASN A 14 -9.03 29.71 24.15
CA ASN A 14 -9.83 30.12 22.99
C ASN A 14 -9.00 30.23 21.70
N LEU A 15 -7.72 29.89 21.74
CA LEU A 15 -6.93 29.77 20.53
C LEU A 15 -7.42 28.52 19.78
N PRO A 16 -7.75 28.62 18.47
CA PRO A 16 -8.06 27.45 17.68
C PRO A 16 -6.84 26.54 17.72
N VAL A 17 -6.94 25.44 18.47
CA VAL A 17 -5.93 24.38 18.49
C VAL A 17 -5.75 23.98 17.04
N LYS A 18 -4.58 24.30 16.46
CA LYS A 18 -4.19 23.77 15.15
C LYS A 18 -4.29 22.27 15.32
N LYS A 19 -5.35 21.67 14.78
CA LYS A 19 -5.56 20.22 14.78
C LYS A 19 -4.25 19.65 14.31
N ALA A 20 -3.53 18.98 15.21
CA ALA A 20 -2.35 18.22 14.82
C ALA A 20 -2.84 17.31 13.71
N GLU A 21 -2.24 17.45 12.53
CA GLU A 21 -2.51 16.54 11.43
C GLU A 21 -2.37 15.12 11.99
N PRO A 22 -3.31 14.21 11.70
CA PRO A 22 -3.23 12.85 12.20
C PRO A 22 -1.83 12.32 11.89
N PRO A 23 -1.21 11.53 12.79
CA PRO A 23 0.15 11.08 12.59
C PRO A 23 0.22 10.39 11.23
N ILE A 24 0.87 11.07 10.28
CA ILE A 24 1.09 10.54 8.94
C ILE A 24 1.88 9.27 9.19
N ASN A 25 1.29 8.13 8.85
CA ASN A 25 1.93 6.83 8.98
C ASN A 25 3.15 6.87 8.04
N LYS A 26 4.32 7.19 8.61
CA LYS A 26 5.55 7.51 7.86
C LYS A 26 5.89 6.38 6.88
N ASP A 27 5.70 5.15 7.32
CA ASP A 27 5.92 3.94 6.54
C ASP A 27 5.11 3.92 5.23
N LYS A 28 3.85 4.39 5.23
CA LYS A 28 3.04 4.45 3.99
C LYS A 28 3.47 5.56 3.05
N LYS A 29 4.03 6.65 3.58
CA LYS A 29 4.55 7.76 2.78
C LYS A 29 5.84 7.33 2.10
N ASP A 30 6.75 6.71 2.84
CA ASP A 30 8.05 6.26 2.34
C ASP A 30 7.88 5.23 1.22
N ILE A 31 6.96 4.26 1.37
CA ILE A 31 6.66 3.27 0.31
C ILE A 31 6.15 3.92 -0.98
N LYS A 32 5.30 4.96 -0.86
CA LYS A 32 4.76 5.65 -2.02
C LYS A 32 5.84 6.46 -2.72
N ASP A 33 6.65 7.17 -1.94
CA ASP A 33 7.74 8.01 -2.43
C ASP A 33 8.80 7.13 -3.14
N ASP A 34 9.18 5.99 -2.56
CA ASP A 34 10.12 5.02 -3.15
C ASP A 34 9.59 4.41 -4.46
N TYR A 35 8.29 4.10 -4.50
CA TYR A 35 7.64 3.61 -5.72
C TYR A 35 7.65 4.68 -6.83
N GLU A 36 7.31 5.93 -6.50
CA GLU A 36 7.30 7.03 -7.47
C GLU A 36 8.70 7.30 -8.00
N PHE A 37 9.70 7.36 -7.11
CA PHE A 37 11.11 7.52 -7.47
C PHE A 37 11.61 6.39 -8.39
N SER A 38 11.33 5.14 -8.01
CA SER A 38 11.73 3.98 -8.81
C SER A 38 11.06 4.00 -10.19
N ARG A 39 9.77 4.34 -10.25
CA ARG A 39 9.00 4.42 -11.50
C ARG A 39 9.52 5.52 -12.42
N GLU A 40 9.84 6.69 -11.88
CA GLU A 40 10.44 7.78 -12.63
C GLU A 40 11.80 7.38 -13.18
N THR A 41 12.67 6.81 -12.33
CA THR A 41 14.00 6.32 -12.71
C THR A 41 13.92 5.31 -13.87
N TYR A 42 13.03 4.32 -13.79
CA TYR A 42 12.87 3.35 -14.88
C TYR A 42 12.36 4.00 -16.17
N ARG A 43 11.45 4.98 -16.09
CA ARG A 43 10.96 5.69 -17.26
C ARG A 43 12.03 6.54 -17.92
N ASP A 44 12.84 7.22 -17.13
CA ASP A 44 13.95 8.03 -17.63
C ASP A 44 15.05 7.16 -18.25
N LEU A 45 15.32 6.00 -17.65
CA LEU A 45 16.28 5.04 -18.21
C LEU A 45 15.80 4.48 -19.55
N ILE A 46 14.52 4.12 -19.68
CA ILE A 46 13.93 3.66 -20.94
C ILE A 46 13.98 4.78 -21.97
N LYS A 47 13.57 6.00 -21.61
CA LYS A 47 13.56 7.14 -22.54
C LYS A 47 14.97 7.45 -23.05
N THR A 48 15.93 7.56 -22.15
CA THR A 48 17.34 7.82 -22.49
C THR A 48 17.94 6.66 -23.28
N GLY A 49 17.63 5.42 -22.89
CA GLY A 49 18.03 4.21 -23.61
C GLY A 49 17.52 4.19 -25.05
N THR A 50 16.22 4.44 -25.25
CA THR A 50 15.62 4.48 -26.59
C THR A 50 16.22 5.58 -27.47
N HIS A 51 16.53 6.75 -26.92
CA HIS A 51 17.21 7.80 -27.67
C HIS A 51 18.65 7.40 -28.03
N SER A 52 19.38 6.79 -27.10
CA SER A 52 20.74 6.32 -27.34
C SER A 52 20.80 5.18 -28.36
N LEU A 53 19.75 4.36 -28.47
CA LEU A 53 19.66 3.28 -29.45
C LEU A 53 19.66 3.82 -30.88
N GLU A 54 19.07 4.99 -31.12
CA GLU A 54 19.05 5.60 -32.45
C GLU A 54 20.47 5.97 -32.90
N SER A 55 21.24 6.63 -32.03
CA SER A 55 22.65 6.92 -32.29
C SER A 55 23.53 5.67 -32.39
N LEU A 56 23.27 4.64 -31.56
CA LEU A 56 23.98 3.37 -31.65
C LEU A 56 23.65 2.60 -32.93
N ALA A 57 22.42 2.71 -33.43
CA ALA A 57 22.02 2.08 -34.69
C ALA A 57 22.68 2.77 -35.89
N GLU A 58 22.78 4.09 -35.89
CA GLU A 58 23.54 4.85 -36.89
C GLU A 58 25.02 4.45 -36.88
N LEU A 59 25.65 4.46 -35.71
CA LEU A 59 27.05 4.07 -35.55
C LEU A 59 27.29 2.62 -35.96
N ALA A 60 26.39 1.69 -35.60
CA ALA A 60 26.50 0.31 -36.02
C ALA A 60 26.41 0.17 -37.54
N ARG A 61 25.53 0.94 -38.19
CA ARG A 61 25.37 0.95 -39.65
C ARG A 61 26.59 1.54 -40.36
N GLU A 62 27.17 2.62 -39.83
CA GLU A 62 28.38 3.25 -40.37
C GLU A 62 29.62 2.37 -40.17
N SER A 63 29.70 1.67 -39.04
CA SER A 63 30.87 0.84 -38.73
C SER A 63 30.98 -0.42 -39.60
N GLU A 64 29.88 -0.86 -40.22
CA GLU A 64 29.75 -2.12 -40.97
C GLU A 64 30.33 -3.36 -40.25
N HIS A 65 30.54 -3.28 -38.94
CA HIS A 65 31.27 -4.28 -38.18
C HIS A 65 30.31 -5.18 -37.41
N PRO A 66 30.37 -6.52 -37.55
CA PRO A 66 29.45 -7.45 -36.88
C PRO A 66 29.36 -7.25 -35.36
N ARG A 67 30.49 -6.87 -34.73
CA ARG A 67 30.56 -6.58 -33.30
C ARG A 67 29.67 -5.40 -32.86
N ALA A 68 29.49 -4.38 -33.69
CA ALA A 68 28.66 -3.22 -33.33
C ALA A 68 27.18 -3.61 -33.24
N PHE A 69 26.72 -4.48 -34.15
CA PHE A 69 25.36 -5.04 -34.10
C PHE A 69 25.14 -5.94 -32.89
N GLU A 70 26.16 -6.70 -32.47
CA GLU A 70 26.09 -7.50 -31.24
C GLU A 70 25.90 -6.61 -30.00
N VAL A 71 26.70 -5.54 -29.88
CA VAL A 71 26.55 -4.58 -28.77
C VAL A 71 25.19 -3.91 -28.81
N LEU A 72 24.71 -3.49 -29.99
CA LEU A 72 23.39 -2.90 -30.17
C LEU A 72 22.28 -3.87 -29.70
N SER A 73 22.34 -5.14 -30.12
CA SER A 73 21.36 -6.16 -29.71
C SER A 73 21.36 -6.39 -28.19
N LYS A 74 22.54 -6.33 -27.55
CA LYS A 74 22.66 -6.39 -26.10
C LYS A 74 22.03 -5.16 -25.43
N SER A 75 22.28 -3.96 -25.94
CA SER A 75 21.66 -2.73 -25.42
C SER A 75 20.14 -2.74 -25.56
N ILE A 76 19.60 -3.27 -26.68
CA ILE A 76 18.15 -3.45 -26.86
C ILE A 76 17.60 -4.41 -25.80
N LYS A 77 18.30 -5.51 -25.53
CA LYS A 77 17.91 -6.47 -24.49
C LYS A 77 17.92 -5.83 -23.11
N ASP A 78 18.96 -5.09 -22.76
CA ASP A 78 19.05 -4.40 -21.47
C ASP A 78 17.88 -3.42 -21.28
N ILE A 79 17.45 -2.71 -22.34
CA ILE A 79 16.26 -1.83 -22.31
C ILE A 79 14.97 -2.63 -22.15
N ALA A 80 14.84 -3.77 -22.83
CA ALA A 80 13.69 -4.66 -22.66
C ALA A 80 13.57 -5.15 -21.20
N ASP A 81 14.69 -5.57 -20.60
CA ASP A 81 14.74 -6.03 -19.21
C ASP A 81 14.37 -4.90 -18.22
N THR A 82 14.78 -3.65 -18.49
CA THR A 82 14.36 -2.50 -17.65
C THR A 82 12.86 -2.18 -17.80
N THR A 83 12.30 -2.39 -18.99
CA THR A 83 10.87 -2.24 -19.26
C THR A 83 10.05 -3.31 -18.54
N GLU A 84 10.54 -4.55 -18.52
CA GLU A 84 9.93 -5.64 -17.75
C GLU A 84 9.93 -5.34 -16.24
N LYS A 85 11.04 -4.81 -15.71
CA LYS A 85 11.11 -4.37 -14.29
C LYS A 85 10.09 -3.27 -13.97
N LEU A 86 9.87 -2.33 -14.88
CA LEU A 86 8.83 -1.31 -14.71
C LEU A 86 7.42 -1.93 -14.65
N MET A 87 7.14 -2.95 -15.47
CA MET A 87 5.87 -3.67 -15.42
C MET A 87 5.73 -4.49 -14.13
N ALA A 88 6.79 -5.17 -13.70
CA ALA A 88 6.82 -5.91 -12.45
C ALA A 88 6.53 -4.99 -11.25
N LEU A 89 7.13 -3.79 -11.21
CA LEU A 89 6.87 -2.78 -10.19
C LEU A 89 5.41 -2.35 -10.15
N GLN A 90 4.77 -2.18 -11.31
CA GLN A 90 3.34 -1.88 -11.40
C GLN A 90 2.48 -3.02 -10.84
N LYS A 91 2.85 -4.26 -11.15
CA LYS A 91 2.16 -5.46 -10.65
C LYS A 91 2.30 -5.58 -9.13
N SER A 92 3.51 -5.42 -8.60
CA SER A 92 3.76 -5.45 -7.15
C SER A 92 2.94 -4.39 -6.40
N LYS A 93 2.81 -3.17 -6.95
CA LYS A 93 1.93 -2.15 -6.35
C LYS A 93 0.47 -2.58 -6.33
N GLN A 94 -0.02 -3.20 -7.41
CA GLN A 94 -1.40 -3.68 -7.48
C GLN A 94 -1.65 -4.85 -6.52
N ASP A 95 -0.69 -5.78 -6.41
CA ASP A 95 -0.80 -6.93 -5.52
C ASP A 95 -0.80 -6.48 -4.04
N LEU A 96 0.07 -5.51 -3.67
CA LEU A 96 0.06 -4.90 -2.34
C LEU A 96 -1.28 -4.20 -2.03
N ALA A 97 -1.87 -3.52 -3.01
CA ALA A 97 -3.18 -2.87 -2.83
C ALA A 97 -4.29 -3.90 -2.56
N LYS A 98 -4.31 -5.02 -3.30
CA LYS A 98 -5.27 -6.11 -3.11
C LYS A 98 -5.12 -6.80 -1.76
N GLU A 99 -3.88 -7.09 -1.34
CA GLU A 99 -3.62 -7.71 -0.03
C GLU A 99 -4.10 -6.81 1.13
N HIS A 100 -4.00 -5.49 0.97
CA HIS A 100 -4.58 -4.54 1.92
C HIS A 100 -6.11 -4.57 1.93
N GLU A 101 -6.77 -4.66 0.77
CA GLU A 101 -8.23 -4.77 0.67
C GLU A 101 -8.75 -6.08 1.30
N GLU A 102 -8.10 -7.22 1.03
CA GLU A 102 -8.49 -8.52 1.60
C GLU A 102 -8.31 -8.56 3.12
N LYS A 103 -7.24 -7.94 3.66
CA LYS A 103 -7.04 -7.83 5.11
C LYS A 103 -8.06 -6.90 5.78
N ASP A 104 -8.48 -5.84 5.09
CA ASP A 104 -9.51 -4.94 5.59
C ASP A 104 -10.91 -5.58 5.54
N GLU A 105 -11.21 -6.43 4.55
CA GLU A 105 -12.43 -7.23 4.50
C GLU A 105 -12.47 -8.30 5.60
N ALA A 106 -11.36 -9.01 5.84
CA ALA A 106 -11.26 -9.99 6.92
C ALA A 106 -11.41 -9.35 8.31
N LYS A 107 -10.92 -8.11 8.51
CA LYS A 107 -11.14 -7.35 9.75
C LYS A 107 -12.56 -6.84 9.91
N ARG A 108 -13.27 -6.54 8.82
CA ARG A 108 -14.70 -6.14 8.84
C ARG A 108 -15.63 -7.30 9.20
N GLN A 109 -15.20 -8.54 9.03
CA GLN A 109 -15.97 -9.74 9.43
C GLN A 109 -16.00 -10.01 10.94
N ILE A 110 -15.28 -9.25 11.78
CA ILE A 110 -15.39 -9.37 13.24
C ILE A 110 -16.62 -8.59 13.72
N THR A 111 -17.79 -9.24 13.74
CA THR A 111 -19.02 -8.69 14.33
C THR A 111 -18.93 -8.70 15.86
N ASN A 112 -18.56 -7.56 16.47
CA ASN A 112 -18.45 -7.40 17.93
C ASN A 112 -19.81 -7.26 18.66
N ASN A 113 -20.95 -7.37 17.97
CA ASN A 113 -22.25 -7.26 18.61
C ASN A 113 -23.31 -8.03 17.82
N ASN A 114 -23.43 -9.34 18.09
CA ASN A 114 -24.50 -10.16 17.55
C ASN A 114 -25.80 -9.87 18.31
N VAL A 115 -26.54 -8.85 17.91
CA VAL A 115 -27.86 -8.54 18.46
C VAL A 115 -28.92 -9.40 17.76
N PHE A 116 -29.47 -10.38 18.47
CA PHE A 116 -30.58 -11.17 17.97
C PHE A 116 -31.88 -10.37 18.13
N VAL A 117 -32.50 -10.01 17.00
CA VAL A 117 -33.81 -9.32 16.97
C VAL A 117 -34.91 -10.36 16.73
N GLY A 118 -35.48 -10.88 17.81
CA GLY A 118 -36.54 -11.89 17.78
C GLY A 118 -37.13 -12.19 19.15
N SER A 119 -38.01 -13.19 19.23
CA SER A 119 -38.60 -13.62 20.50
C SER A 119 -37.63 -14.48 21.30
N THR A 120 -37.69 -14.40 22.64
CA THR A 120 -36.87 -15.23 23.54
C THR A 120 -37.07 -16.73 23.30
N SER A 121 -38.27 -17.14 22.88
CA SER A 121 -38.58 -18.52 22.50
C SER A 121 -37.82 -19.00 21.26
N GLU A 122 -37.51 -18.09 20.33
CA GLU A 122 -36.82 -18.39 19.08
C GLU A 122 -35.30 -18.46 19.31
N LEU A 123 -34.77 -17.57 20.14
CA LEU A 123 -33.39 -17.64 20.63
C LEU A 123 -33.14 -18.96 21.38
N GLN A 124 -34.08 -19.41 22.21
CA GLN A 124 -33.97 -20.70 22.90
C GLN A 124 -34.02 -21.92 21.96
N ARG A 125 -34.71 -21.83 20.81
CA ARG A 125 -34.72 -22.91 19.82
C ARG A 125 -33.40 -22.98 19.07
N LEU A 126 -32.85 -21.82 18.69
CA LEU A 126 -31.54 -21.70 18.05
C LEU A 126 -30.42 -22.28 18.94
N LEU A 127 -30.39 -21.88 20.22
CA LEU A 127 -29.43 -22.42 21.20
C LEU A 127 -29.61 -23.93 21.45
N LYS A 128 -30.82 -24.47 21.28
CA LYS A 128 -31.08 -25.91 21.40
C LYS A 128 -30.65 -26.70 20.16
N GLN A 129 -30.62 -26.07 18.98
CA GLN A 129 -30.09 -26.67 17.75
C GLN A 129 -28.56 -26.70 17.75
N ASP A 130 -27.90 -25.69 18.31
CA ASP A 130 -26.43 -25.61 18.39
C ASP A 130 -25.82 -26.41 19.58
N ARG A 131 -26.58 -27.34 20.18
CA ARG A 131 -26.17 -28.12 21.37
C ARG A 131 -24.94 -29.02 21.19
N ASP A 132 -24.41 -29.18 19.98
CA ASP A 132 -23.22 -29.99 19.73
C ASP A 132 -21.90 -29.33 20.18
N ARG A 133 -21.94 -28.11 20.74
CA ARG A 133 -20.78 -27.38 21.29
C ARG A 133 -21.00 -26.85 22.71
N ILE A 134 -21.57 -27.66 23.59
CA ILE A 134 -21.57 -27.34 25.03
C ILE A 134 -20.17 -27.67 25.57
N ILE A 135 -19.47 -26.67 26.11
CA ILE A 135 -18.31 -26.89 26.98
C ILE A 135 -18.90 -27.23 28.35
N ASP A 136 -18.83 -28.49 28.74
CA ASP A 136 -19.17 -28.90 30.10
C ASP A 136 -18.15 -28.26 31.05
N ALA A 137 -18.59 -27.24 31.78
CA ALA A 137 -17.87 -26.77 32.94
C ALA A 137 -18.22 -27.72 34.09
N GLU A 138 -17.34 -28.69 34.37
CA GLU A 138 -17.37 -29.40 35.64
C GLU A 138 -17.12 -28.38 36.76
N ASP A 139 -18.09 -28.19 37.65
CA ASP A 139 -17.90 -27.47 38.90
C ASP A 139 -16.83 -28.22 39.71
N GLN A 140 -15.65 -27.63 39.83
CA GLN A 140 -14.67 -28.05 40.84
C GLN A 140 -15.09 -27.43 42.17
N GLU A 141 -15.74 -28.22 43.01
CA GLU A 141 -15.85 -27.95 44.45
C GLU A 141 -14.46 -27.91 45.13
#